data_AF-A0A0W7TTB8-F1
#
_entry.id   AF-A0A0W7TTB8-F1
#
_cell.length_a   1.000
_cell.length_b   1.000
_cell.length_c   1.000
_cell.angle_alpha   90.00
_cell.angle_beta   90.00
_cell.angle_gamma   90.00
#
_symmetry.space_group_name_H-M   'P 1'
#
loop_
_entity.id
_entity.type
_entity.pdbx_description
1 polymer ?
#
loop_
_entity_poly.entity_id
_entity_poly.type
_entity_poly.pdbx_seq_one_letter_code
_entity_poly.pdbx_strand_id
1 'polypeptide(L)' 'MVLAYHEIGKQIYVASGENDRAEYGKQLLQYLSERLTTELGKGFNVRNLQMMRKFYVMFPNAILI' A
#
# COMPACT_ATOMS: atom_id res chain seq x y z
N MET A 1 3.71 0.49 -14.34
CA MET A 1 2.65 0.98 -13.43
C MET A 1 2.18 -0.10 -12.45
N VAL A 2 1.86 -1.33 -12.89
CA VAL A 2 1.42 -2.43 -11.98
C VAL A 2 2.47 -2.80 -10.92
N LEU A 3 3.76 -2.86 -11.29
CA LEU A 3 4.85 -3.18 -10.36
C LEU A 3 4.96 -2.18 -9.20
N ALA A 4 4.77 -0.88 -9.45
CA ALA A 4 4.88 0.14 -8.41
C ALA A 4 3.76 0.00 -7.37
N TYR A 5 2.52 -0.27 -7.81
CA TYR A 5 1.40 -0.49 -6.90
C TYR A 5 1.55 -1.79 -6.11
N HIS A 6 2.11 -2.84 -6.72
CA HIS A 6 2.41 -4.09 -6.04
C HIS A 6 3.48 -3.91 -4.96
N GLU A 7 4.55 -3.18 -5.26
CA GLU A 7 5.63 -2.90 -4.30
C GLU A 7 5.15 -2.02 -3.14
N ILE A 8 4.33 -0.99 -3.42
CA ILE A 8 3.69 -0.16 -2.38
C ILE A 8 2.78 -1.04 -1.50
N GLY A 9 1.96 -1.90 -2.10
CA GLY A 9 1.10 -2.82 -1.37
C GLY A 9 1.87 -3.79 -0.47
N LYS A 10 3.00 -4.32 -0.96
CA LYS A 10 3.93 -5.17 -0.21
C LYS A 10 4.53 -4.45 0.98
N GLN A 11 5.06 -3.24 0.78
CA GLN A 11 5.66 -2.45 1.86
C GLN A 11 4.65 -2.14 2.95
N ILE A 12 3.42 -1.77 2.57
CA ILE A 12 2.33 -1.55 3.52
C ILE A 12 2.00 -2.83 4.30
N TYR A 13 1.94 -3.98 3.62
CA TYR A 13 1.62 -5.26 4.25
C TYR A 13 2.69 -5.70 5.27
N VAL A 14 3.97 -5.65 4.88
CA VAL A 14 5.11 -5.98 5.76
C VAL A 14 5.16 -5.03 6.95
N ALA A 15 5.04 -3.72 6.71
CA ALA A 15 5.07 -2.72 7.78
C ALA A 15 3.83 -2.78 8.68
N SER A 16 2.72 -3.38 8.23
CA SER A 16 1.55 -3.69 9.07
C SER A 16 1.71 -4.98 9.88
N GLY A 17 2.91 -5.58 9.93
CA GLY A 17 3.17 -6.83 10.66
C GLY A 17 2.48 -8.04 10.04
N GLU A 18 2.27 -8.02 8.71
CA GLU A 18 1.61 -9.10 7.95
C GLU A 18 0.19 -9.41 8.44
N ASN A 19 -0.46 -8.44 9.11
CA ASN A 19 -1.74 -8.65 9.75
C ASN A 19 -2.73 -7.52 9.44
N ASP A 20 -4.00 -7.88 9.24
CA ASP A 20 -5.06 -6.94 8.86
C ASP A 20 -5.50 -5.98 9.98
N ARG A 21 -5.04 -6.22 11.20
CA ARG A 21 -5.49 -5.49 12.40
C ARG A 21 -4.42 -4.65 13.10
N ALA A 22 -3.22 -4.53 12.55
CA ALA A 22 -2.22 -3.68 13.19
C ALA A 22 -2.70 -2.22 13.18
N GLU A 23 -2.92 -1.68 14.37
CA GLU A 23 -3.26 -0.26 14.60
C GLU A 23 -2.21 0.67 13.95
N TYR A 24 -0.96 0.20 13.96
CA TYR A 24 0.18 0.79 13.26
C TYR A 24 -0.05 0.96 11.75
N GLY A 25 -0.76 0.03 11.11
CA GLY A 25 -1.06 0.08 9.68
C GLY A 25 -1.94 1.27 9.29
N LYS A 26 -2.81 1.77 10.18
CA LYS A 26 -3.62 2.97 9.91
C LYS A 26 -2.77 4.23 9.88
N GLN A 27 -1.87 4.41 10.85
CA GLN A 27 -0.98 5.57 10.90
C GLN A 27 0.01 5.56 9.73
N LEU A 28 0.53 4.38 9.37
CA LEU A 28 1.41 4.21 8.22
C LEU A 28 0.73 4.62 6.91
N LEU A 29 -0.52 4.21 6.70
CA LEU A 29 -1.28 4.59 5.51
C LEU A 29 -1.52 6.10 5.42
N GLN A 30 -1.78 6.74 6.56
CA GLN A 30 -1.94 8.20 6.62
C GLN A 30 -0.64 8.91 6.24
N TYR A 31 0.49 8.49 6.82
CA TYR A 31 1.82 9.03 6.52
C TYR A 31 2.20 8.85 5.04
N LEU A 32 2.04 7.64 4.50
CA LEU A 32 2.31 7.35 3.10
C LEU A 32 1.39 8.15 2.18
N SER A 33 0.14 8.36 2.58
CA SER A 33 -0.79 9.15 1.79
C SER A 33 -0.35 10.60 1.64
N GLU A 34 0.06 11.24 2.74
CA GLU A 34 0.55 12.62 2.73
C GLU A 34 1.85 12.74 1.92
N ARG A 35 2.79 11.82 2.14
CA ARG A 35 4.09 11.86 1.46
C ARG A 35 3.98 11.59 -0.04
N LEU A 36 3.30 10.51 -0.44
CA LEU A 36 3.16 10.16 -1.86
C LEU A 36 2.27 11.16 -2.60
N THR A 37 1.27 11.76 -1.94
CA THR A 37 0.48 12.84 -2.55
C THR A 37 1.34 14.09 -2.78
N THR A 38 2.29 14.36 -1.89
CA THR A 38 3.23 15.49 -2.02
C THR A 38 4.27 15.24 -3.12
N GLU A 39 4.84 14.03 -3.20
CA GLU A 39 5.91 13.70 -4.15
C GLU A 39 5.40 13.37 -5.56
N LEU A 40 4.25 12.67 -5.67
CA LEU A 40 3.73 12.12 -6.93
C LEU A 40 2.40 12.75 -7.37
N GLY A 41 1.78 13.58 -6.52
CA GLY A 41 0.53 14.26 -6.82
C GLY A 41 -0.73 13.44 -6.51
N LYS A 42 -1.84 13.83 -7.12
CA LYS A 42 -3.18 13.27 -6.81
C LYS A 42 -3.26 11.79 -7.22
N GLY A 43 -3.62 10.93 -6.27
CA GLY A 43 -3.82 9.50 -6.53
C GLY A 43 -3.44 8.59 -5.37
N PHE A 44 -2.67 9.09 -4.41
CA PHE A 44 -2.18 8.32 -3.26
C PHE A 44 -2.96 8.62 -1.97
N ASN A 45 -4.29 8.65 -2.06
CA ASN A 45 -5.12 8.75 -0.86
C ASN A 45 -5.06 7.44 -0.05
N VAL A 46 -5.38 7.52 1.25
CA VAL A 46 -5.42 6.36 2.16
C VAL A 46 -6.22 5.19 1.59
N ARG A 47 -7.35 5.46 0.93
CA ARG A 47 -8.22 4.43 0.34
C ARG A 47 -7.54 3.69 -0.82
N ASN A 48 -6.82 4.39 -1.68
CA ASN A 48 -6.07 3.82 -2.78
C ASN A 48 -4.89 2.99 -2.25
N LEU A 49 -4.19 3.46 -1.22
CA LEU A 49 -3.13 2.68 -0.56
C LEU A 49 -3.67 1.40 0.09
N GLN A 50 -4.87 1.45 0.70
CA GLN A 50 -5.55 0.25 1.17
C GLN A 50 -5.90 -0.72 0.03
N MET A 51 -6.34 -0.20 -1.12
CA MET A 51 -6.60 -1.01 -2.31
C MET A 51 -5.31 -1.66 -2.83
N MET A 52 -4.20 -0.93 -2.89
CA MET A 52 -2.88 -1.47 -3.29
C MET A 52 -2.40 -2.57 -2.34
N ARG A 53 -2.58 -2.38 -1.02
CA ARG A 53 -2.30 -3.42 -0.02
C ARG A 53 -3.17 -4.66 -0.23
N LYS A 54 -4.48 -4.48 -0.38
CA LYS A 54 -5.42 -5.61 -0.64
C LYS A 54 -5.08 -6.34 -1.93
N PHE A 55 -4.69 -5.59 -2.96
CA PHE A 55 -4.25 -6.16 -4.22
C PHE A 55 -3.01 -7.04 -4.03
N TYR A 56 -2.01 -6.59 -3.25
CA TYR A 56 -0.85 -7.41 -2.90
C TYR A 56 -1.22 -8.68 -2.13
N VAL A 57 -2.08 -8.58 -1.12
CA VAL A 57 -2.52 -9.74 -0.31
C VAL A 57 -3.30 -10.74 -1.16
N MET A 58 -4.15 -10.27 -2.07
CA MET A 58 -4.98 -11.13 -2.91
C MET A 58 -4.22 -11.70 -4.11
N PHE A 59 -3.20 -10.98 -4.59
CA PHE A 59 -2.36 -11.39 -5.71
C PHE A 59 -0.86 -11.22 -5.38
N PRO A 60 -0.31 -12.00 -4.43
CA PRO A 60 1.09 -11.89 -4.04
C PRO A 60 2.05 -12.22 -5.19
N ASN A 61 1.60 -13.03 -6.16
CA ASN A 61 2.38 -13.46 -7.34
C ASN A 61 2.07 -12.66 -8.62
N ALA A 62 1.42 -11.48 -8.53
CA ALA A 62 1.05 -10.68 -9.72
C ALA A 62 2.24 -10.20 -10.57
N ILE A 63 3.48 -10.36 -10.10
CA ILE A 63 4.71 -10.02 -10.82
C ILE A 63 5.08 -11.08 -11.88
N LEU A 64 4.52 -12.30 -11.81
CA LEU A 64 4.94 -13.46 -12.61
C LEU A 64 4.14 -13.69 -13.91
N ILE A 65 3.45 -12.68 -14.43
CA ILE A 65 2.63 -12.78 -15.66
C ILE A 65 3.19 -11.86 -16.75
#